data_AF-A0A844KQV3-F1
#
_entry.id   AF-A0A844KQV3-F1
#
_cell.length_a   1.000
_cell.length_b   1.000
_cell.length_c   1.000
_cell.angle_alpha   90.00
_cell.angle_beta   90.00
_cell.angle_gamma   90.00
#
_symmetry.space_group_name_H-M   'P 1'
#
loop_
_entity.id
_entity.type
_entity.pdbx_description
1 polymer ?
#
loop_
_entity_poly.entity_id
_entity_poly.type
_entity_poly.pdbx_seq_one_letter_code
_entity_poly.pdbx_strand_id
1 'polypeptide(L)'
;MDIKELNLTDEQMALVTKYVQSETDKVRTDYSAKLKTANDEIARLKPVEKSDAEKALEERISALESKEKELANKEKSMTLASKLKEKELPEGLAQFLNVGEDMDKTIEEVGALFGNYFLNGSNKPSNHQTSKGITREDFKKMGYAERAKLYAENPSLYQALNK
;
A
#
# COMPACT_ATOMS: atom_id res chain seq x y z
N MET A 1 23.03 -45.91 50.12
CA MET A 1 22.92 -46.92 51.19
C MET A 1 23.36 -48.22 50.54
N ASP A 2 24.54 -48.71 50.90
CA ASP A 2 25.03 -49.99 50.36
C ASP A 2 24.27 -51.10 51.11
N ILE A 3 23.70 -52.06 50.39
CA ILE A 3 22.88 -53.14 50.97
C ILE A 3 23.74 -53.96 51.96
N LYS A 4 25.07 -53.97 51.77
CA LYS A 4 26.05 -54.58 52.67
C LYS A 4 26.08 -53.98 54.07
N GLU A 5 25.58 -52.75 54.26
CA GLU A 5 25.55 -52.07 55.56
C GLU A 5 24.38 -52.53 56.46
N LEU A 6 23.49 -53.40 55.95
CA LEU A 6 22.22 -53.75 56.62
C LEU A 6 22.28 -54.92 57.62
N ASN A 7 23.46 -55.48 57.95
CA ASN A 7 23.62 -56.61 58.89
C ASN A 7 22.63 -57.79 58.66
N LEU A 8 22.29 -58.06 57.40
CA LEU A 8 21.37 -59.14 57.01
C LEU A 8 22.11 -60.48 57.00
N THR A 9 21.38 -61.57 57.24
CA THR A 9 21.90 -62.93 57.01
C THR A 9 22.13 -63.19 55.53
N ASP A 10 22.99 -64.16 55.17
CA ASP A 10 23.35 -64.45 53.78
C ASP A 10 22.13 -64.78 52.89
N GLU A 11 21.14 -65.51 53.43
CA GLU A 11 19.88 -65.79 52.72
C GLU A 11 19.04 -64.53 52.49
N GLN A 12 18.94 -63.65 53.49
CA GLN A 12 18.22 -62.38 53.37
C GLN A 12 18.91 -61.44 52.37
N MET A 13 20.24 -61.41 52.36
CA MET A 13 21.05 -60.65 51.41
C MET A 13 20.84 -61.12 49.96
N ALA A 14 20.79 -62.44 49.76
CA ALA A 14 20.52 -63.04 48.45
C ALA A 14 19.12 -62.69 47.93
N LEU A 15 18.10 -62.75 48.80
CA LEU A 15 16.73 -62.37 48.45
C LEU A 15 16.60 -60.89 48.09
N VAL A 16 17.21 -59.99 48.90
CA VAL A 16 17.20 -58.55 48.64
C VAL A 16 17.93 -58.22 47.35
N THR A 17 19.07 -58.86 47.08
CA THR A 17 19.83 -58.65 45.84
C THR A 17 19.00 -59.06 44.62
N LYS A 18 18.33 -60.22 44.68
CA LYS A 18 17.45 -60.69 43.61
C LYS A 18 16.26 -59.76 43.37
N TYR A 19 15.66 -59.24 44.44
CA TYR A 19 14.58 -58.26 44.35
C TYR A 19 15.05 -56.96 43.70
N VAL A 20 16.18 -56.41 44.15
CA VAL A 20 16.79 -55.20 43.59
C VAL A 20 17.14 -55.38 42.11
N GLN A 21 17.69 -56.53 41.72
CA GLN A 21 17.96 -56.86 40.33
C GLN A 21 16.69 -56.87 39.49
N SER A 22 15.65 -57.57 39.94
CA SER A 22 14.34 -57.62 39.26
C SER A 22 13.74 -56.22 39.07
N GLU A 23 13.73 -55.40 40.12
CA GLU A 23 13.20 -54.02 40.02
C GLU A 23 14.07 -53.14 39.12
N THR A 24 15.40 -53.29 39.17
CA THR A 24 16.32 -52.57 38.28
C THR A 24 16.10 -52.95 36.82
N ASP A 25 15.88 -54.23 36.53
CA ASP A 25 15.62 -54.70 35.17
C ASP A 25 14.25 -54.25 34.66
N LYS A 26 13.21 -54.21 35.51
CA LYS A 26 11.91 -53.62 35.17
C LYS A 26 12.06 -52.14 34.82
N VAL A 27 12.71 -51.37 35.69
CA VAL A 27 12.96 -49.93 35.46
C VAL A 27 13.76 -49.74 34.18
N ARG A 28 14.82 -50.52 33.95
CA ARG A 28 15.61 -50.43 32.71
C ARG A 28 14.76 -50.69 31.48
N THR A 29 13.91 -51.72 31.51
CA THR A 29 13.05 -52.10 30.39
C THR A 29 12.01 -51.02 30.11
N ASP A 30 11.32 -50.53 31.14
CA ASP A 30 10.31 -49.48 31.03
C ASP A 30 10.88 -48.17 30.48
N TYR A 31 12.03 -47.72 31.02
CA TYR A 31 12.67 -46.51 30.54
C TYR A 31 13.22 -46.64 29.14
N SER A 32 13.76 -47.82 28.76
CA SER A 32 14.22 -48.07 27.40
C SER A 32 13.05 -48.04 26.40
N ALA A 33 11.91 -48.62 26.78
CA ALA A 33 10.69 -48.57 25.96
C ALA A 33 10.18 -47.14 25.81
N LYS A 34 10.09 -46.37 26.91
CA LYS A 34 9.67 -44.96 26.89
C LYS A 34 10.61 -44.09 26.05
N LEU A 35 11.92 -44.29 26.18
CA LEU A 35 12.92 -43.57 25.39
C LEU A 35 12.77 -43.87 23.90
N LYS A 36 12.53 -45.13 23.54
CA LYS A 36 12.28 -45.51 22.16
C LYS A 36 11.05 -44.80 21.61
N THR A 37 9.91 -44.89 22.31
CA THR A 37 8.67 -44.21 21.90
C THR A 37 8.85 -42.70 21.77
N ALA A 38 9.51 -42.06 22.74
CA ALA A 38 9.76 -40.63 22.71
C ALA A 38 10.67 -40.23 21.53
N ASN A 39 11.71 -41.02 21.24
CA ASN A 39 12.59 -40.77 20.10
C ASN A 39 11.88 -40.98 18.76
N ASP A 40 11.03 -42.00 18.65
CA ASP A 40 10.22 -42.26 17.45
C ASP A 40 9.22 -41.11 17.21
N GLU A 41 8.61 -40.59 18.27
CA GLU A 41 7.70 -39.44 18.20
C GLU A 41 8.43 -38.13 17.87
N ILE A 42 9.60 -37.88 18.44
CA ILE A 42 10.47 -36.76 18.07
C ILE A 42 10.87 -36.86 16.59
N ALA A 43 11.26 -38.05 16.11
CA ALA A 43 11.62 -38.25 14.71
C ALA A 43 10.44 -37.97 13.76
N ARG A 44 9.21 -38.32 14.18
CA ARG A 44 7.98 -38.05 13.42
C ARG A 44 7.56 -36.58 13.44
N LEU A 45 7.76 -35.90 14.57
CA LEU A 45 7.40 -34.49 14.76
C LEU A 45 8.48 -33.53 14.23
N LYS A 46 9.70 -34.03 14.00
CA LYS A 46 10.77 -33.23 13.41
C LYS A 46 10.28 -32.72 12.05
N PRO A 47 10.31 -31.39 11.81
CA PRO A 47 9.86 -30.85 10.54
C PRO A 47 10.65 -31.53 9.42
N VAL A 48 9.93 -32.14 8.49
CA VAL A 48 10.51 -32.70 7.28
C VAL A 48 11.12 -31.52 6.55
N GLU A 49 12.45 -31.50 6.44
CA GLU A 49 13.12 -30.51 5.61
C GLU A 49 12.59 -30.68 4.19
N LYS A 50 11.98 -29.62 3.67
CA LYS A 50 11.50 -29.57 2.28
C LYS A 50 12.61 -30.10 1.39
N SER A 51 12.26 -31.04 0.52
CA SER A 51 13.20 -31.57 -0.47
C SER A 51 13.78 -30.41 -1.28
N ASP A 52 15.01 -30.53 -1.78
CA ASP A 52 15.60 -29.52 -2.67
C ASP A 52 14.69 -29.21 -3.87
N ALA A 53 13.91 -30.19 -4.32
CA ALA A 53 12.89 -30.02 -5.36
C ALA A 53 11.71 -29.13 -4.92
N GLU A 54 11.25 -29.27 -3.67
CA GLU A 54 10.15 -28.45 -3.12
C GLU A 54 10.61 -27.01 -2.85
N LYS A 55 11.84 -26.82 -2.37
CA LYS A 55 12.44 -25.48 -2.21
C LYS A 55 12.56 -24.76 -3.55
N ALA A 56 13.07 -25.45 -4.58
CA ALA A 56 13.18 -24.89 -5.93
C ALA A 56 11.82 -24.56 -6.55
N LEU A 57 10.79 -25.37 -6.29
CA LEU A 57 9.42 -25.09 -6.73
C LEU A 57 8.84 -23.86 -6.02
N GLU A 58 9.01 -23.75 -4.71
CA GLU A 58 8.53 -22.61 -3.92
C GLU A 58 9.20 -21.30 -4.33
N GLU A 59 10.52 -21.30 -4.55
CA GLU A 59 11.25 -20.15 -5.10
C GLU A 59 10.71 -19.75 -6.48
N ARG A 60 10.43 -20.73 -7.35
CA ARG A 60 9.87 -20.48 -8.68
C ARG A 60 8.47 -19.91 -8.61
N ILE A 61 7.62 -20.42 -7.72
CA ILE A 61 6.26 -19.92 -7.50
C ILE A 61 6.32 -18.48 -7.00
N SER A 62 7.12 -18.21 -5.96
CA SER A 62 7.29 -16.87 -5.41
C SER A 62 7.82 -15.86 -6.44
N ALA A 63 8.77 -16.28 -7.28
CA ALA A 63 9.30 -15.46 -8.36
C ALA A 63 8.25 -15.17 -9.45
N LEU A 64 7.40 -16.15 -9.77
CA LEU A 64 6.31 -15.98 -10.72
C LEU A 64 5.22 -15.05 -10.17
N GLU A 65 4.78 -15.25 -8.93
CA GLU A 65 3.80 -14.38 -8.25
C GLU A 65 4.27 -12.93 -8.18
N SER A 66 5.57 -12.72 -7.88
CA SER A 66 6.16 -11.39 -7.85
C SER A 66 6.13 -10.72 -9.23
N LYS A 67 6.46 -11.48 -10.28
CA LYS A 67 6.40 -11.00 -11.66
C LYS A 67 4.98 -10.71 -12.12
N GLU A 68 4.01 -11.57 -11.80
CA GLU A 68 2.61 -11.36 -12.13
C GLU A 68 2.06 -10.10 -11.46
N LYS A 69 2.40 -9.88 -10.19
CA LYS A 69 2.02 -8.67 -9.46
C LYS A 69 2.62 -7.41 -10.08
N GLU A 70 3.89 -7.45 -10.45
CA GLU A 70 4.56 -6.32 -11.12
C GLU A 70 3.94 -6.02 -12.48
N LEU A 71 3.67 -7.05 -13.28
CA LEU A 71 3.06 -6.92 -14.60
C LEU A 71 1.63 -6.34 -14.49
N ALA A 72 0.82 -6.88 -13.57
CA ALA A 72 -0.54 -6.40 -13.33
C ALA A 72 -0.54 -4.93 -12.86
N ASN A 73 0.40 -4.52 -12.02
CA ASN A 73 0.53 -3.13 -11.59
C ASN A 73 0.94 -2.22 -12.76
N LYS A 74 1.85 -2.68 -13.62
CA LYS A 74 2.28 -1.95 -14.81
C LYS A 74 1.14 -1.79 -15.82
N GLU A 75 0.38 -2.84 -16.07
CA GLU A 75 -0.80 -2.82 -16.93
C GLU A 75 -1.85 -1.84 -16.39
N LYS A 76 -2.19 -1.93 -15.10
CA LYS A 76 -3.10 -0.99 -14.44
C LYS A 76 -2.61 0.45 -14.58
N SER A 77 -1.34 0.71 -14.30
CA SER A 77 -0.75 2.06 -14.43
C SER A 77 -0.81 2.58 -15.87
N MET A 78 -0.51 1.76 -16.87
CA MET A 78 -0.61 2.14 -18.29
C MET A 78 -2.05 2.42 -18.71
N THR A 79 -3.00 1.59 -18.30
CA THR A 79 -4.43 1.82 -18.60
C THR A 79 -4.93 3.12 -17.96
N LEU A 80 -4.55 3.38 -16.72
CA LEU A 80 -4.90 4.59 -16.00
C LEU A 80 -4.28 5.83 -16.66
N ALA A 81 -2.99 5.78 -17.01
CA ALA A 81 -2.32 6.87 -17.73
C ALA A 81 -2.99 7.17 -19.07
N SER A 82 -3.39 6.12 -19.81
CA SER A 82 -4.08 6.27 -21.09
C SER A 82 -5.44 6.95 -20.94
N LYS A 83 -6.24 6.54 -19.94
CA LYS A 83 -7.54 7.16 -19.66
C LYS A 83 -7.43 8.59 -19.12
N LEU A 84 -6.43 8.88 -18.29
CA LEU A 84 -6.13 10.24 -17.84
C LEU A 84 -5.82 11.14 -19.05
N LYS A 85 -5.00 10.66 -19.97
CA LYS A 85 -4.66 11.37 -21.21
C LYS A 85 -5.90 11.67 -22.07
N GLU A 86 -6.80 10.69 -22.21
CA GLU A 86 -8.06 10.86 -22.95
C GLU A 86 -8.94 11.98 -22.37
N LYS A 87 -8.88 12.18 -21.04
CA LYS A 87 -9.58 13.26 -20.34
C LYS A 87 -8.75 14.55 -20.22
N GLU A 88 -7.67 14.68 -21.00
CA GLU A 88 -6.73 15.81 -20.97
C GLU A 88 -6.06 16.05 -19.60
N LEU A 89 -5.99 15.01 -18.76
CA LEU A 89 -5.33 15.05 -17.45
C LEU A 89 -3.88 14.58 -17.53
N PRO A 90 -2.98 15.09 -16.66
CA PRO A 90 -1.58 14.68 -16.65
C PRO A 90 -1.39 13.18 -16.38
N GLU A 91 -0.70 12.48 -17.30
CA GLU A 91 -0.40 11.05 -17.21
C GLU A 91 0.37 10.67 -15.92
N GLY A 92 1.21 11.58 -15.42
CA GLY A 92 1.97 11.39 -14.19
C GLY A 92 1.11 11.19 -12.93
N LEU A 93 -0.18 11.57 -12.96
CA LEU A 93 -1.11 11.30 -11.87
C LEU A 93 -1.39 9.81 -11.68
N ALA A 94 -1.18 8.98 -12.70
CA ALA A 94 -1.36 7.53 -12.61
C ALA A 94 -0.47 6.88 -11.53
N GLN A 95 0.64 7.51 -11.15
CA GLN A 95 1.53 7.03 -10.08
C GLN A 95 0.99 7.28 -8.68
N PHE A 96 0.07 8.25 -8.53
CA PHE A 96 -0.44 8.72 -7.23
C PHE A 96 -1.90 8.35 -7.00
N LEU A 97 -2.62 7.98 -8.06
CA LEU A 97 -4.02 7.58 -7.99
C LEU A 97 -4.13 6.10 -7.64
N ASN A 98 -4.72 5.81 -6.49
CA ASN A 98 -5.15 4.46 -6.17
C ASN A 98 -6.59 4.27 -6.66
N VAL A 99 -6.75 3.39 -7.64
CA VAL A 99 -8.01 3.24 -8.35
C VAL A 99 -8.59 1.85 -8.06
N GLY A 100 -9.80 1.83 -7.50
CA GLY A 100 -10.55 0.61 -7.22
C GLY A 100 -11.16 0.00 -8.48
N GLU A 101 -12.28 -0.70 -8.32
CA GLU A 101 -12.98 -1.34 -9.45
C GLU A 101 -13.53 -0.31 -10.47
N ASP A 102 -13.93 0.88 -10.01
CA ASP A 102 -14.53 1.91 -10.85
C ASP A 102 -13.51 2.99 -11.27
N MET A 103 -12.72 2.63 -12.29
CA MET A 103 -11.65 3.47 -12.79
C MET A 103 -12.15 4.73 -13.49
N ASP A 104 -13.23 4.60 -14.25
CA ASP A 104 -13.78 5.70 -15.03
C ASP A 104 -14.37 6.78 -14.12
N LYS A 105 -15.15 6.38 -13.10
CA LYS A 105 -15.68 7.32 -12.11
C LYS A 105 -14.57 8.06 -11.36
N THR A 106 -13.52 7.35 -10.94
CA THR A 106 -12.38 7.96 -10.23
C THR A 106 -11.72 9.04 -11.10
N ILE A 107 -11.52 8.76 -12.39
CA ILE A 107 -10.92 9.70 -13.33
C ILE A 107 -11.84 10.91 -13.57
N GLU A 108 -13.15 10.70 -13.65
CA GLU A 108 -14.12 11.78 -13.80
C GLU A 108 -14.16 12.71 -12.59
N GLU A 109 -14.13 12.16 -11.38
CA GLU A 109 -14.07 12.94 -10.13
C GLU A 109 -12.77 13.76 -10.05
N VAL A 110 -11.63 13.14 -10.39
CA VAL A 110 -10.34 13.83 -10.47
C VAL A 110 -10.40 14.95 -11.51
N GLY A 111 -10.97 14.68 -12.69
CA GLY A 111 -11.16 15.68 -13.74
C GLY A 111 -12.02 16.85 -13.30
N ALA A 112 -13.12 16.59 -12.61
CA ALA A 112 -14.00 17.64 -12.07
C ALA A 112 -13.30 18.48 -11.00
N LEU A 113 -12.51 17.87 -10.11
CA LEU A 113 -11.73 18.57 -9.09
C LEU A 113 -10.67 19.47 -9.70
N PHE A 114 -9.89 18.97 -10.66
CA PHE A 114 -8.89 19.77 -11.36
C PHE A 114 -9.53 20.86 -12.22
N GLY A 115 -10.63 20.56 -12.92
CA GLY A 115 -11.41 21.55 -13.64
C GLY A 115 -11.84 22.71 -12.74
N ASN A 116 -12.42 22.41 -11.57
CA ASN A 116 -12.77 23.42 -10.58
C ASN A 116 -11.55 24.17 -10.04
N TYR A 117 -10.43 23.49 -9.80
CA TYR A 117 -9.19 24.12 -9.32
C TYR A 117 -8.58 25.07 -10.35
N PHE A 118 -8.51 24.68 -11.63
CA PHE A 118 -8.06 25.54 -12.71
C PHE A 118 -9.02 26.71 -12.95
N LEU A 119 -10.34 26.48 -12.88
CA LEU A 119 -11.34 27.53 -13.06
C LEU A 119 -11.37 28.54 -11.90
N ASN A 120 -11.10 28.11 -10.67
CA ASN A 120 -11.12 28.97 -9.48
C ASN A 120 -9.74 29.55 -9.13
N GLY A 121 -8.65 28.89 -9.52
CA GLY A 121 -7.28 29.25 -9.16
C GLY A 121 -6.45 29.86 -10.30
N SER A 122 -6.89 29.74 -11.57
CA SER A 122 -6.31 30.57 -12.62
C SER A 122 -6.78 32.00 -12.44
N ASN A 123 -5.87 32.97 -12.57
CA ASN A 123 -6.19 34.40 -12.67
C ASN A 123 -7.03 34.64 -13.93
N LYS A 124 -8.30 34.24 -13.91
CA LYS A 124 -9.27 34.69 -14.89
C LYS A 124 -9.49 36.16 -14.56
N PRO A 125 -9.18 37.11 -15.46
CA PRO A 125 -9.43 38.52 -15.21
C PRO A 125 -10.93 38.70 -14.96
N SER A 126 -11.34 38.75 -13.68
CA SER A 126 -12.75 38.84 -13.28
C SER A 126 -13.32 40.25 -13.51
N ASN A 127 -12.46 41.20 -13.85
CA ASN A 127 -12.82 42.60 -14.10
C ASN A 127 -12.57 42.98 -15.56
N HIS A 128 -13.22 42.30 -16.50
CA HIS A 128 -13.75 43.05 -17.62
C HIS A 128 -15.08 43.65 -17.13
N GLN A 129 -15.01 44.81 -16.48
CA GLN A 129 -16.10 45.74 -16.70
C GLN A 129 -16.11 45.93 -18.21
N THR A 130 -17.06 45.31 -18.91
CA THR A 130 -17.51 45.86 -20.17
C THR A 130 -17.87 47.28 -19.80
N SER A 131 -16.95 48.23 -20.03
CA SER A 131 -17.27 49.62 -19.86
C SER A 131 -18.58 49.75 -20.63
N LYS A 132 -19.65 50.17 -19.96
CA LYS A 132 -20.68 50.94 -20.66
C LYS A 132 -19.98 52.24 -21.05
N GLY A 133 -19.03 52.09 -21.97
CA GLY A 133 -18.02 53.04 -22.35
C GLY A 133 -18.73 53.90 -23.33
N ILE A 134 -18.83 55.18 -22.95
CA ILE A 134 -19.24 56.27 -23.81
C ILE A 134 -18.77 55.95 -25.23
N THR A 135 -19.72 55.70 -26.13
CA THR A 135 -19.36 55.41 -27.52
C THR A 135 -18.81 56.69 -28.15
N ARG A 136 -18.14 56.58 -29.31
CA ARG A 136 -17.68 57.78 -30.02
C ARG A 136 -18.85 58.72 -30.38
N GLU A 137 -20.04 58.17 -30.62
CA GLU A 137 -21.24 58.97 -30.88
C GLU A 137 -21.78 59.66 -29.62
N ASP A 138 -21.69 59.01 -28.47
CA ASP A 138 -22.03 59.64 -27.18
C ASP A 138 -21.03 60.76 -26.85
N PHE A 139 -19.74 60.53 -27.09
CA PHE A 139 -18.69 61.53 -26.91
C PHE A 139 -18.89 62.78 -27.80
N LYS A 140 -19.33 62.59 -29.05
CA LYS A 140 -19.68 63.71 -29.95
C LYS A 140 -20.82 64.55 -29.40
N LYS A 141 -21.81 63.92 -28.77
CA LYS A 141 -22.97 64.60 -28.17
C LYS A 141 -22.65 65.26 -26.81
N MET A 142 -21.57 64.86 -26.14
CA MET A 142 -21.16 65.45 -24.87
C MET A 142 -20.75 66.91 -25.01
N GLY A 143 -21.22 67.73 -24.06
CA GLY A 143 -20.82 69.11 -23.92
C GLY A 143 -19.38 69.27 -23.42
N TYR A 144 -18.84 70.49 -23.49
CA TYR A 144 -17.46 70.78 -23.09
C TYR A 144 -17.17 70.39 -21.63
N ALA A 145 -18.11 70.66 -20.71
CA ALA A 145 -17.94 70.34 -19.29
C ALA A 145 -17.89 68.83 -19.03
N GLU A 146 -18.68 68.04 -19.75
CA GLU A 146 -18.70 66.57 -19.63
C GLU A 146 -17.43 65.94 -20.21
N ARG A 147 -16.95 66.49 -21.32
CA ARG A 147 -15.66 66.12 -21.92
C ARG A 147 -14.49 66.44 -20.98
N ALA A 148 -14.53 67.58 -20.29
CA ALA A 148 -13.51 67.96 -19.30
C ALA A 148 -13.50 67.02 -18.09
N LYS A 149 -14.68 66.60 -17.61
CA LYS A 149 -14.79 65.57 -16.56
C LYS A 149 -14.26 64.23 -17.02
N LEU A 150 -14.60 63.80 -18.24
CA LEU A 150 -14.08 62.56 -18.81
C LEU A 150 -12.55 62.59 -18.95
N TYR A 151 -11.98 63.72 -19.33
CA TYR A 151 -10.52 63.90 -19.39
C TYR A 151 -9.88 63.81 -18.00
N ALA A 152 -10.50 64.36 -16.96
CA ALA A 152 -9.97 64.31 -15.59
C ALA A 152 -10.10 62.93 -14.95
N GLU A 153 -11.23 62.25 -15.16
CA GLU A 153 -11.56 60.96 -14.53
C GLU A 153 -10.97 59.77 -15.31
N ASN A 154 -10.92 59.85 -16.64
CA ASN A 154 -10.40 58.79 -17.50
C ASN A 154 -9.69 59.35 -18.76
N PRO A 155 -8.44 59.86 -18.62
CA PRO A 155 -7.69 60.46 -19.72
C PRO A 155 -7.47 59.51 -20.91
N SER A 156 -7.29 58.21 -20.65
CA SER A 156 -7.04 57.21 -21.70
C SER A 156 -8.29 56.95 -22.55
N LEU A 157 -9.47 56.88 -21.93
CA LEU A 157 -10.74 56.78 -22.65
C LEU A 157 -11.02 58.05 -23.46
N TYR A 158 -10.76 59.23 -22.90
CA TYR A 158 -10.89 60.49 -23.63
C TYR A 158 -10.02 60.51 -24.89
N GLN A 159 -8.75 60.11 -24.79
CA GLN A 159 -7.83 60.05 -25.94
C GLN A 159 -8.26 59.03 -26.98
N ALA A 160 -8.81 57.88 -26.58
CA ALA A 160 -9.32 56.87 -27.49
C ALA A 160 -10.57 57.36 -28.27
N LEU A 161 -11.42 58.16 -27.63
CA LEU A 161 -12.66 58.70 -28.22
C LEU A 161 -12.45 59.98 -29.03
N ASN A 162 -11.37 60.73 -28.78
CA ASN A 162 -11.00 61.96 -29.48
C ASN A 162 -10.17 61.73 -30.76
N LYS A 163 -9.83 60.48 -31.09
CA LYS A 163 -9.31 60.08 -32.41
C LYS A 163 -10.45 59.91 -33.40
#